data_AF-M5SAI3-F1
#
_entry.id   AF-M5SAI3-F1
#
_cell.length_a   1.000
_cell.length_b   1.000
_cell.length_c   1.000
_cell.angle_alpha   90.00
_cell.angle_beta   90.00
_cell.angle_gamma   90.00
#
_symmetry.space_group_name_H-M   'P 1'
#
loop_
_entity.id
_entity.type
_entity.pdbx_description
1 polymer ?
#
loop_
_entity_poly.entity_id
_entity_poly.type
_entity_poly.pdbx_seq_one_letter_code
_entity_poly.pdbx_strand_id
1 'polypeptide(L)' 'MECFYEGEQMLYIHPEECIDCEACVPECPVEAIFHEDNLPEEWQSYIELNAEMSEKTEVITEKKEPLADN' A
#
# COMPACT_ATOMS: atom_id res chain seq x y z
N MET A 1 -8.57 -12.56 -2.27
CA MET A 1 -7.58 -12.06 -1.32
C MET A 1 -7.41 -10.62 -1.69
N GLU A 2 -8.00 -9.78 -0.86
CA GLU A 2 -7.92 -8.35 -0.97
C GLU A 2 -6.58 -7.96 -0.29
N CYS A 3 -6.00 -6.82 -0.58
CA CYS A 3 -4.66 -6.49 -0.05
C CYS A 3 -4.46 -4.97 -0.08
N PHE A 4 -5.03 -4.32 -1.09
CA PHE A 4 -5.01 -2.86 -1.23
C PHE A 4 -6.32 -2.24 -0.74
N TYR A 5 -6.17 -1.16 0.01
CA TYR A 5 -7.25 -0.36 0.55
C TYR A 5 -7.04 1.10 0.18
N GLU A 6 -8.11 1.81 -0.16
CA GLU A 6 -8.07 3.16 -0.70
C GLU A 6 -8.43 4.20 0.35
N GLY A 7 -7.44 5.01 0.72
CA GLY A 7 -7.65 6.23 1.48
C GLY A 7 -7.77 7.47 0.61
N GLU A 8 -7.97 8.62 1.26
CA GLU A 8 -8.13 9.91 0.58
C GLU A 8 -6.85 10.40 -0.12
N GLN A 9 -5.67 9.97 0.32
CA GLN A 9 -4.38 10.47 -0.16
C GLN A 9 -3.46 9.40 -0.75
N MET A 10 -3.63 8.14 -0.34
CA MET A 10 -2.78 7.03 -0.75
C MET A 10 -3.50 5.69 -0.59
N LEU A 11 -2.90 4.64 -1.14
CA LEU A 11 -3.32 3.26 -0.91
C LEU A 11 -2.56 2.67 0.27
N TYR A 12 -3.22 1.75 0.97
CA TYR A 12 -2.67 1.01 2.11
C TYR A 12 -2.66 -0.49 1.84
N ILE A 13 -1.61 -1.17 2.27
CA ILE A 13 -1.43 -2.62 2.18
C ILE A 13 -1.77 -3.25 3.53
N HIS A 14 -2.73 -4.19 3.55
CA HIS A 14 -3.09 -4.87 4.79
C HIS A 14 -2.07 -5.96 5.14
N PRO A 15 -1.38 -5.88 6.30
CA PRO A 15 -0.29 -6.80 6.62
C PRO A 15 -0.75 -8.25 6.81
N GLU A 16 -1.95 -8.48 7.34
CA GLU A 16 -2.47 -9.84 7.53
C GLU A 16 -3.01 -10.50 6.24
N GLU A 17 -3.37 -9.71 5.23
CA GLU A 17 -3.88 -10.24 3.94
C GLU A 17 -2.78 -10.31 2.88
N CYS A 18 -1.72 -9.50 3.02
CA CYS A 18 -0.50 -9.63 2.25
C CYS A 18 0.14 -11.01 2.48
N ILE A 19 0.62 -11.62 1.39
CA ILE A 19 1.27 -12.94 1.41
C ILE A 19 2.72 -12.86 0.91
N ASP A 20 3.30 -11.67 0.90
CA ASP A 20 4.69 -11.41 0.52
C ASP A 20 5.06 -11.96 -0.86
N CYS A 21 4.14 -11.83 -1.83
CA CYS A 21 4.36 -12.32 -3.19
C CYS A 21 5.21 -11.37 -4.06
N GLU A 22 5.47 -10.16 -3.57
CA GLU A 22 6.26 -9.08 -4.21
C GLU A 22 5.78 -8.62 -5.61
N ALA A 23 4.66 -9.14 -6.11
CA ALA A 23 4.17 -8.85 -7.46
C ALA A 23 3.81 -7.37 -7.68
N CYS A 24 3.46 -6.65 -6.60
CA CYS A 24 3.10 -5.23 -6.66
C CYS A 24 4.31 -4.28 -6.70
N VAL A 25 5.47 -4.71 -6.21
CA VAL A 25 6.69 -3.89 -6.13
C VAL A 25 7.10 -3.33 -7.51
N PRO A 26 7.25 -4.15 -8.59
CA PRO A 26 7.65 -3.63 -9.90
C PRO A 26 6.53 -2.86 -10.63
N GLU A 27 5.28 -2.97 -10.18
CA GLU A 27 4.13 -2.34 -10.85
C GLU A 27 3.89 -0.90 -10.37
N CYS A 28 4.45 -0.51 -9.23
CA CYS A 28 4.30 0.84 -8.70
C CYS A 28 5.14 1.83 -9.52
N PRO A 29 4.52 2.76 -10.29
CA PRO A 29 5.26 3.66 -11.18
C PRO A 29 6.12 4.70 -10.44
N VAL A 30 5.90 4.87 -9.14
CA VAL A 30 6.64 5.81 -8.28
C VAL A 30 7.50 5.10 -7.23
N GLU A 31 7.66 3.77 -7.36
CA GLU A 31 8.55 2.95 -6.52
C GLU A 31 8.27 3.10 -5.01
N ALA A 32 7.00 3.23 -4.62
CA ALA A 32 6.59 3.48 -3.22
C ALA A 32 6.29 2.21 -2.41
N ILE A 33 6.34 1.02 -3.02
CA ILE A 33 6.03 -0.25 -2.35
C ILE A 33 7.34 -0.96 -2.00
N PHE A 34 7.50 -1.28 -0.72
CA PHE A 34 8.68 -1.97 -0.17
C PHE A 34 8.24 -3.18 0.65
N HIS A 35 9.05 -4.24 0.63
CA HIS A 35 9.01 -5.25 1.68
C HIS A 35 9.48 -4.61 3.00
N GLU A 36 8.94 -5.02 4.15
CA GLU A 36 9.26 -4.43 5.46
C GLU A 36 10.76 -4.39 5.76
N ASP A 37 11.47 -5.49 5.44
CA ASP A 37 12.93 -5.61 5.58
C ASP A 37 13.73 -4.63 4.71
N ASN A 38 13.13 -4.13 3.63
CA ASN A 38 13.77 -3.24 2.67
C ASN A 38 13.28 -1.78 2.79
N LEU A 39 12.41 -1.48 3.76
CA LEU A 39 11.83 -0.15 3.95
C LEU A 39 12.89 0.82 4.51
N PRO A 40 13.15 1.96 3.85
CA PRO A 40 14.05 2.98 4.37
C PRO A 40 13.70 3.42 5.80
N GLU A 41 14.72 3.69 6.62
CA GLU A 41 14.55 4.04 8.04
C GLU A 41 13.64 5.27 8.24
N GLU A 42 13.75 6.24 7.34
CA GLU A 42 12.92 7.45 7.33
C GLU A 42 11.43 7.20 7.10
N TRP A 43 11.05 6.04 6.57
CA TRP A 43 9.65 5.68 6.26
C TRP A 43 9.10 4.58 7.15
N GLN A 44 9.81 4.18 8.21
CA GLN A 44 9.37 3.11 9.12
C GLN A 44 7.97 3.34 9.74
N SER A 45 7.57 4.61 9.93
CA SER A 45 6.22 4.95 10.40
C SER A 45 5.10 4.49 9.46
N TYR A 46 5.39 4.23 8.18
CA TYR A 46 4.39 3.77 7.22
C TYR A 46 3.95 2.33 7.48
N ILE A 47 4.71 1.50 8.21
CA ILE A 47 4.28 0.15 8.57
C ILE A 47 3.00 0.22 9.43
N GLU A 48 3.06 0.99 10.53
CA GLU A 48 1.90 1.17 11.42
C GLU A 48 0.75 1.88 10.71
N LEU A 49 1.05 2.88 9.86
CA LEU A 49 0.02 3.58 9.10
C LEU A 49 -0.73 2.65 8.14
N ASN A 50 -0.03 1.75 7.44
CA ASN A 50 -0.66 0.78 6.54
C ASN A 50 -1.60 -0.16 7.31
N ALA A 51 -1.14 -0.70 8.45
CA ALA A 51 -1.94 -1.57 9.31
C ALA A 51 -3.18 -0.86 9.88
N GLU A 52 -3.04 0.36 10.38
CA GLU A 52 -4.15 1.12 10.95
C GLU A 52 -5.18 1.51 9.89
N MET A 53 -4.71 1.98 8.74
CA MET A 53 -5.59 2.54 7.72
C MET A 53 -6.26 1.48 6.86
N SER A 54 -5.63 0.32 6.63
CA SER A 54 -6.28 -0.79 5.91
C SER A 54 -7.54 -1.31 6.61
N GLU A 55 -7.61 -1.22 7.94
CA GLU A 55 -8.83 -1.58 8.70
C GLU A 55 -9.95 -0.53 8.59
N LYS A 56 -9.61 0.70 8.21
CA LYS A 56 -10.51 1.87 8.25
C LYS A 56 -10.94 2.36 6.88
N THR A 57 -10.37 1.81 5.81
CA THR A 57 -10.57 2.26 4.44
C THR A 57 -11.25 1.18 3.60
N GLU A 58 -11.74 1.55 2.42
CA GLU A 58 -12.45 0.61 1.54
C GLU A 58 -11.46 -0.17 0.68
N VAL A 59 -11.77 -1.44 0.42
CA VAL A 59 -10.95 -2.25 -0.49
C VAL A 59 -10.96 -1.69 -1.91
N ILE A 60 -9.80 -1.71 -2.56
CA ILE A 60 -9.66 -1.46 -4.00
C ILE A 60 -9.15 -2.70 -4.73
N THR A 61 -9.92 -3.15 -5.73
CA THR A 61 -9.60 -4.34 -6.54
C THR A 61 -9.45 -4.04 -8.03
N GLU A 62 -9.79 -2.82 -8.46
CA GLU A 62 -9.70 -2.36 -9.83
C GLU A 62 -8.89 -1.06 -9.91
N LYS A 63 -8.08 -0.92 -10.96
CA LYS A 63 -7.27 0.29 -11.19
C LYS A 63 -8.18 1.50 -11.44
N LYS A 64 -7.85 2.62 -10.82
CA LYS A 64 -8.49 3.93 -11.01
C LYS A 64 -7.49 4.96 -11.56
N GLU A 65 -8.00 6.16 -11.86
CA GLU A 65 -7.16 7.30 -12.21
C GLU A 65 -6.30 7.72 -11.00
N PRO A 66 -4.99 8.00 -11.18
CA PRO A 66 -4.12 8.43 -10.07
C PRO A 66 -4.59 9.74 -9.43
N LEU A 67 -4.50 9.83 -8.10
CA LEU A 67 -4.90 11.03 -7.34
C LEU A 67 -4.01 12.26 -7.63
N ALA A 68 -2.74 12.04 -7.99
CA ALA A 68 -1.71 13.08 -8.08
C ALA A 68 -1.61 13.77 -9.46
N ASP A 69 -2.43 13.41 -10.44
CA ASP A 69 -2.37 13.97 -11.81
C ASP A 69 -3.28 15.22 -12.02
N ASN A 70 -3.69 15.90 -10.94
CA ASN A 70 -4.50 17.13 -11.00
C ASN A 70 -3.69 18.42 -10.79
#